data_AF-A0A3M1P5B1-F1
#
_entry.id   AF-A0A3M1P5B1-F1
#
_cell.length_a   1.000
_cell.length_b   1.000
_cell.length_c   1.000
_cell.angle_alpha   90.00
_cell.angle_beta   90.00
_cell.angle_gamma   90.00
#
_symmetry.space_group_name_H-M   'P 1'
#
loop_
_entity.id
_entity.type
_entity.pdbx_description
1 polymer ?
#
loop_
_entity_poly.entity_id
_entity_poly.type
_entity_poly.pdbx_seq_one_letter_code
_entity_poly.pdbx_strand_id
1 'polypeptide(L)'
;IFDYVDGLLSIKNRKEVDRHIKGCNTCRDLYHRATDIKAKLKALPRIKTSSNFETILRTRISMERSLSWRAFRWRANVPMYAISIAVVVVAVFLVANLRSSNPVSLTLSQPTVSTQPQANFNADSQTVNFPLDVVRLQGGGTPLNSEAVQRDNSTPKDSTRDFLPENVHTVEF
;
A
#
# COMPACT_ATOMS: atom_id res chain seq x y z
N ILE A 1 -3.77 17.60 -15.07
CA ILE A 1 -3.80 18.87 -14.29
C ILE A 1 -3.53 18.61 -12.80
N PHE A 2 -4.15 17.61 -12.17
CA PHE A 2 -3.87 17.25 -10.77
C PHE A 2 -2.40 16.90 -10.53
N ASP A 3 -1.82 16.02 -11.33
CA ASP A 3 -0.38 15.70 -11.25
C ASP A 3 0.54 16.92 -11.41
N TYR A 4 0.08 17.95 -12.15
CA TYR A 4 0.83 19.21 -12.31
C TYR A 4 0.73 20.06 -11.04
N VAL A 5 -0.45 20.13 -10.43
CA VAL A 5 -0.67 20.81 -9.14
C VAL A 5 0.09 20.11 -8.01
N ASP A 6 0.19 18.78 -8.04
CA ASP A 6 0.91 17.97 -7.06
C ASP A 6 2.42 17.94 -7.28
N GLY A 7 2.89 18.38 -8.44
CA GLY A 7 4.32 18.47 -8.76
C GLY A 7 4.95 17.13 -9.15
N LEU A 8 4.14 16.16 -9.58
CA LEU A 8 4.58 14.83 -9.98
C LEU A 8 5.03 14.76 -11.45
N LEU A 9 4.82 15.83 -12.23
CA LEU A 9 5.25 15.89 -13.63
C LEU A 9 6.76 16.13 -13.80
N SER A 10 7.33 15.44 -14.79
CA SER A 10 8.67 15.75 -15.31
C SER A 10 8.75 17.18 -15.88
N ILE A 11 9.96 17.75 -15.91
CA ILE A 11 10.20 19.13 -16.38
C ILE A 11 9.67 19.34 -17.81
N LYS A 12 9.83 18.34 -18.69
CA LYS A 12 9.37 18.40 -20.09
C LYS A 12 7.84 18.49 -20.15
N ASN A 13 7.14 17.59 -19.46
CA ASN A 13 5.68 17.54 -19.45
C ASN A 13 5.08 18.79 -18.77
N ARG A 14 5.79 19.36 -17.79
CA ARG A 14 5.37 20.57 -17.09
C ARG A 14 5.28 21.78 -18.02
N LYS A 15 6.23 21.95 -18.95
CA LYS A 15 6.20 23.04 -19.93
C LYS A 15 5.02 22.91 -20.91
N GLU A 16 4.71 21.69 -21.32
CA GLU A 16 3.59 21.43 -22.23
C GLU A 16 2.25 21.75 -21.58
N VAL A 17 2.05 21.29 -20.34
CA VAL A 17 0.84 21.60 -19.56
C VAL A 17 0.72 23.09 -19.26
N ASP A 18 1.83 23.78 -18.95
CA ASP A 18 1.84 25.23 -18.74
C ASP A 18 1.38 26.00 -19.99
N ARG A 19 1.88 25.60 -21.17
CA ARG A 19 1.43 26.14 -22.45
C ARG A 19 -0.08 25.89 -22.66
N HIS A 20 -0.57 24.70 -22.34
CA HIS A 20 -1.98 24.36 -22.49
C HIS A 20 -2.90 25.19 -21.56
N ILE A 21 -2.52 25.34 -20.28
CA ILE A 21 -3.26 26.16 -19.30
C ILE A 21 -3.32 27.63 -19.73
N LYS A 22 -2.25 28.13 -20.37
CA LYS A 22 -2.24 29.49 -20.94
C LYS A 22 -3.20 29.64 -22.13
N GLY A 23 -3.32 28.62 -22.98
CA GLY A 23 -4.17 28.67 -24.18
C GLY A 23 -5.64 28.27 -23.97
N CYS A 24 -5.97 27.58 -22.88
CA CYS A 24 -7.29 26.98 -22.68
C CYS A 24 -7.96 27.50 -21.39
N ASN A 25 -9.07 28.23 -21.53
CA ASN A 25 -9.75 28.85 -20.38
C ASN A 25 -10.32 27.81 -19.40
N THR A 26 -10.89 26.71 -19.92
CA THR A 26 -11.46 25.64 -19.08
C THR A 26 -10.39 24.97 -18.22
N CYS A 27 -9.20 24.72 -18.78
CA CYS A 27 -8.08 24.14 -18.04
C CYS A 27 -7.50 25.13 -17.01
N ARG A 28 -7.54 26.42 -17.31
CA ARG A 28 -7.16 27.48 -16.36
C ARG A 28 -8.10 27.52 -15.16
N ASP A 29 -9.41 27.49 -15.39
CA ASP A 29 -10.40 27.45 -14.32
C ASP A 29 -10.26 26.19 -13.46
N LEU A 30 -10.02 25.03 -14.10
CA LEU A 30 -9.76 23.78 -13.37
C LEU A 30 -8.49 23.88 -12.52
N TYR A 31 -7.42 24.48 -13.06
CA TYR A 31 -6.18 24.71 -12.35
C TYR A 31 -6.42 25.59 -11.11
N HIS A 32 -7.11 26.72 -11.25
CA HIS A 32 -7.43 27.59 -10.12
C HIS A 32 -8.25 26.88 -9.03
N ARG A 33 -9.29 26.14 -9.42
CA ARG A 33 -10.08 25.35 -8.46
C ARG A 33 -9.22 24.31 -7.72
N ALA A 34 -8.35 23.61 -8.42
CA ALA A 34 -7.47 22.62 -7.82
C ALA A 34 -6.46 23.27 -6.86
N THR A 35 -5.88 24.42 -7.22
CA THR A 35 -4.96 25.16 -6.34
C THR A 35 -5.67 25.73 -5.11
N ASP A 36 -6.92 26.17 -5.25
CA ASP A 36 -7.72 26.67 -4.13
C ASP A 36 -8.06 25.56 -3.14
N ILE A 37 -8.44 24.38 -3.63
CA ILE A 37 -8.66 23.20 -2.77
C ILE A 37 -7.37 22.84 -2.04
N LYS A 38 -6.23 22.81 -2.74
CA LYS A 38 -4.92 22.55 -2.12
C LYS A 38 -4.57 23.59 -1.05
N ALA A 39 -4.86 24.87 -1.29
CA ALA A 39 -4.64 25.93 -0.31
C ALA A 39 -5.54 25.75 0.93
N LYS A 40 -6.82 25.44 0.73
CA LYS A 40 -7.76 25.15 1.83
C LYS A 40 -7.32 23.94 2.65
N LEU A 41 -6.89 22.86 1.99
CA LEU A 41 -6.37 21.65 2.66
C LEU A 41 -5.11 21.94 3.48
N LYS A 42 -4.22 22.83 2.99
CA LYS A 42 -3.04 23.27 3.75
C LYS A 42 -3.40 24.18 4.94
N ALA A 43 -4.51 24.89 4.85
CA ALA A 43 -4.99 25.76 5.92
C ALA A 43 -5.70 24.99 7.06
N LEU A 44 -5.98 23.69 6.89
CA LEU A 44 -6.57 22.89 7.96
C LEU A 44 -5.65 22.86 9.19
N PRO A 45 -6.22 22.96 10.40
CA PRO A 45 -5.44 22.91 11.62
C PRO A 45 -4.73 21.57 11.70
N ARG A 46 -3.41 21.63 11.95
CA ARG A 46 -2.62 20.41 12.16
C ARG A 46 -3.07 19.75 13.45
N ILE A 47 -3.69 18.58 13.35
CA ILE A 47 -4.10 17.79 14.50
C ILE A 47 -2.83 17.37 15.25
N LYS A 48 -2.66 17.87 16.47
CA LYS A 48 -1.63 17.39 17.39
C LYS A 48 -2.11 16.08 17.99
N THR A 49 -1.35 15.02 17.80
CA THR A 49 -1.60 13.74 18.47
C THR A 49 -1.25 13.86 19.95
N SER A 50 -1.80 12.97 20.80
CA SER A 50 -1.37 12.87 22.19
C SER A 50 0.12 12.50 22.28
N SER A 51 0.79 12.89 23.36
CA SER A 51 2.21 12.59 23.60
C SER A 51 2.53 11.09 23.53
N ASN A 52 1.56 10.25 23.89
CA ASN A 52 1.70 8.80 23.91
C ASN A 52 1.33 8.11 22.59
N PHE A 53 0.81 8.85 21.61
CA PHE A 53 0.34 8.27 20.34
C PHE A 53 1.44 7.49 19.61
N GLU A 54 2.64 8.06 19.55
CA GLU A 54 3.76 7.42 18.86
C GLU A 54 4.19 6.13 19.56
N THR A 55 4.18 6.12 20.90
CA THR A 55 4.47 4.92 21.70
C THR A 55 3.44 3.83 21.41
N ILE A 56 2.13 4.15 21.49
CA ILE A 56 1.05 3.21 21.22
C ILE A 56 1.15 2.66 19.79
N LEU A 57 1.41 3.53 18.81
CA LEU A 57 1.56 3.16 17.41
C LEU A 57 2.73 2.19 17.20
N ARG A 58 3.90 2.49 17.76
CA ARG A 58 5.08 1.61 17.68
C ARG A 58 4.84 0.27 18.37
N THR A 59 4.22 0.28 19.54
CA THR A 59 3.85 -0.95 20.24
C THR A 59 2.92 -1.80 19.38
N ARG A 60 1.87 -1.22 18.79
CA ARG A 60 0.95 -1.95 17.90
C ARG A 60 1.67 -2.52 16.66
N ILE A 61 2.49 -1.72 15.97
CA ILE A 61 3.26 -2.17 14.80
C ILE A 61 4.22 -3.33 15.17
N SER A 62 4.88 -3.25 16.33
CA SER A 62 5.76 -4.32 16.80
C SER A 62 5.00 -5.61 17.11
N MET A 63 3.81 -5.48 17.70
CA MET A 63 2.95 -6.61 18.04
C MET A 63 2.44 -7.31 16.77
N GLU A 64 1.96 -6.56 15.78
CA GLU A 64 1.54 -7.12 14.48
C GLU A 64 2.68 -7.81 13.73
N ARG A 65 3.89 -7.23 13.72
CA ARG A 65 5.07 -7.90 13.14
C ARG A 65 5.41 -9.20 13.85
N SER A 66 5.31 -9.23 15.18
CA SER A 66 5.58 -10.44 15.94
C SER A 66 4.54 -11.54 15.70
N LEU A 67 3.27 -11.16 15.54
CA LEU A 67 2.16 -12.07 15.27
C LEU A 67 2.22 -12.63 13.84
N SER A 68 2.60 -11.81 12.85
CA SER A 68 2.73 -12.29 11.47
C SER A 68 3.86 -13.31 11.31
N TRP A 69 5.00 -13.09 11.98
CA TRP A 69 6.10 -14.07 12.02
C TRP A 69 5.70 -15.35 12.76
N ARG A 70 4.95 -15.25 13.85
CA ARG A 70 4.48 -16.42 14.60
C ARG A 70 3.45 -17.22 13.79
N ALA A 71 2.52 -16.55 13.09
CA ALA A 71 1.56 -17.19 12.21
C ALA A 71 2.22 -17.87 11.00
N PHE A 72 3.26 -17.26 10.42
CA PHE A 72 4.07 -17.87 9.38
C PHE A 72 4.81 -19.11 9.88
N ARG A 73 5.40 -19.04 11.08
CA ARG A 73 6.10 -20.17 11.70
C ARG A 73 5.16 -21.34 12.03
N TRP A 74 3.91 -21.07 12.42
CA TRP A 74 2.91 -22.11 12.68
C TRP A 74 2.42 -22.78 11.39
N ARG A 75 2.37 -22.07 10.26
CA ARG A 75 2.13 -22.66 8.93
C ARG A 75 3.34 -23.37 8.33
N ALA A 76 4.56 -23.03 8.77
CA ALA A 76 5.81 -23.64 8.34
C ALA A 76 6.20 -24.91 9.11
N ASN A 77 5.34 -25.41 10.00
CA ASN A 77 5.45 -26.78 10.54
C ASN A 77 5.08 -27.82 9.46
N VAL A 78 5.74 -27.74 8.31
CA VAL A 78 5.72 -28.82 7.33
C VAL A 78 6.58 -29.93 7.94
N PRO A 79 6.06 -31.16 8.14
CA PRO A 79 6.86 -32.24 8.68
C PRO A 79 8.10 -32.41 7.79
N MET A 80 9.29 -32.49 8.39
CA MET A 80 10.59 -32.64 7.68
C MET A 80 10.56 -33.74 6.61
N TYR A 81 9.70 -34.75 6.79
CA TYR A 81 9.45 -35.83 5.84
C TYR A 81 8.82 -35.39 4.51
N ALA A 82 8.04 -34.31 4.46
CA ALA A 82 7.48 -33.82 3.20
C ALA A 82 8.55 -33.20 2.29
N ILE A 83 9.58 -32.59 2.89
CA ILE A 83 10.70 -32.01 2.16
C ILE A 83 11.54 -33.12 1.52
N SER A 84 11.81 -34.22 2.25
CA SER A 84 12.59 -35.34 1.69
C SER A 84 11.87 -36.02 0.51
N ILE A 85 10.56 -36.21 0.60
CA ILE A 85 9.76 -36.79 -0.50
C ILE A 85 9.80 -35.88 -1.73
N ALA A 86 9.63 -34.57 -1.57
CA ALA A 86 9.68 -33.61 -2.68
C ALA A 86 11.04 -33.62 -3.39
N VAL A 87 12.14 -33.66 -2.63
CA VAL A 87 13.50 -33.73 -3.20
C VAL A 87 13.70 -35.02 -4.00
N VAL A 88 13.24 -36.17 -3.48
CA VAL A 88 13.33 -37.45 -4.20
C VAL A 88 12.51 -37.41 -5.49
N VAL A 89 11.29 -36.88 -5.45
CA VAL A 89 10.43 -36.76 -6.65
C VAL A 89 11.07 -35.87 -7.72
N VAL A 90 11.63 -34.72 -7.32
CA VAL A 90 12.33 -33.81 -8.25
C VAL A 90 13.59 -34.48 -8.84
N ALA A 91 14.37 -35.19 -8.03
CA ALA A 91 15.55 -35.91 -8.50
C ALA A 91 15.18 -37.00 -9.52
N VAL A 92 14.14 -37.80 -9.23
CA VAL A 92 13.63 -38.82 -10.16
C VAL A 92 13.13 -38.18 -11.45
N PHE A 93 12.38 -37.08 -11.36
CA PHE A 93 11.88 -36.35 -12.52
C PHE A 93 13.02 -35.81 -13.40
N LEU A 94 14.07 -35.24 -12.80
CA LEU A 94 15.25 -34.76 -13.55
C LEU A 94 15.96 -35.90 -14.27
N VAL A 95 16.19 -37.03 -13.60
CA VAL A 95 16.83 -38.20 -14.21
C VAL A 95 15.99 -38.78 -15.35
N ALA A 96 14.67 -38.83 -15.18
CA ALA A 96 13.76 -39.30 -16.22
C ALA A 96 13.78 -38.38 -17.46
N ASN A 97 13.77 -37.06 -17.26
CA ASN A 97 13.83 -36.10 -18.37
C ASN A 97 15.21 -36.09 -19.06
N LEU A 98 16.31 -36.22 -18.32
CA LEU A 98 17.66 -36.33 -18.88
C LEU A 98 17.87 -37.62 -19.68
N ARG A 99 17.15 -38.70 -19.36
CA ARG A 99 17.14 -39.93 -20.18
C ARG A 99 16.24 -39.82 -21.41
N SER A 100 15.23 -38.96 -21.36
CA SER A 100 14.26 -38.77 -22.46
C SER A 100 14.69 -37.72 -23.49
N SER A 101 15.78 -36.99 -23.28
CA SER A 101 16.40 -36.20 -24.33
C SER A 101 17.06 -37.14 -25.34
N ASN A 102 16.34 -37.40 -26.44
CA ASN A 102 16.90 -38.02 -27.64
C ASN A 102 18.21 -37.31 -28.02
N PRO A 103 19.23 -38.03 -28.53
CA PRO A 103 20.45 -37.39 -28.99
C PRO A 103 20.07 -36.38 -30.08
N VAL A 104 20.26 -35.11 -29.79
CA VAL A 104 20.18 -34.05 -30.78
C VAL A 104 21.28 -34.35 -31.79
N SER A 105 20.90 -34.83 -32.97
CA SER A 105 21.79 -34.92 -34.11
C SER A 105 22.27 -33.51 -34.42
N LEU A 106 23.50 -33.21 -34.00
CA LEU A 106 24.21 -31.99 -34.37
C LEU A 106 24.51 -32.08 -35.87
N THR A 107 23.53 -31.71 -36.69
CA THR A 107 23.76 -31.46 -38.11
C THR A 107 24.52 -30.15 -38.21
N LEU A 108 25.83 -30.26 -38.43
CA LEU A 108 26.73 -29.15 -38.69
C LEU A 108 26.40 -28.55 -40.07
N SER A 109 25.44 -27.63 -40.12
CA SER A 109 25.21 -26.81 -41.32
C SER A 109 26.34 -25.80 -41.46
N GLN A 110 27.12 -25.96 -42.52
CA GLN A 110 28.18 -25.04 -42.94
C GLN A 110 27.65 -23.61 -43.17
N PRO A 111 28.50 -22.59 -42.99
CA PRO A 111 28.15 -21.19 -43.17
C PRO A 111 28.12 -20.83 -44.66
N THR A 112 26.95 -20.55 -45.21
CA THR A 112 26.84 -19.79 -46.46
C THR A 112 26.88 -18.30 -46.11
N VAL A 113 28.02 -17.68 -46.42
CA VAL A 113 28.22 -16.24 -46.46
C VAL A 113 27.23 -15.64 -47.46
N SER A 114 26.36 -14.75 -47.00
CA SER A 114 25.62 -13.84 -47.86
C SER A 114 25.57 -12.45 -47.25
N THR A 115 25.76 -11.49 -48.15
CA THR A 115 26.19 -10.11 -47.97
C THR A 115 24.98 -9.18 -47.80
N GLN A 116 24.95 -8.45 -46.68
CA GLN A 116 24.55 -7.02 -46.55
C GLN A 116 23.04 -6.66 -46.68
N PRO A 117 22.68 -5.36 -46.52
CA PRO A 117 22.30 -4.69 -45.26
C PRO A 117 20.79 -4.35 -45.21
N GLN A 118 20.25 -4.06 -44.01
CA GLN A 118 19.54 -2.79 -43.76
C GLN A 118 19.07 -2.66 -42.32
N ALA A 119 19.34 -1.47 -41.77
CA ALA A 119 18.84 -0.98 -40.51
C ALA A 119 17.33 -0.75 -40.57
N ASN A 120 16.60 -1.32 -39.63
CA ASN A 120 15.26 -0.87 -39.28
C ASN A 120 15.14 -0.89 -37.75
N PHE A 121 15.42 0.27 -37.16
CA PHE A 121 15.08 0.57 -35.77
C PHE A 121 13.57 0.78 -35.68
N ASN A 122 12.83 -0.32 -35.51
CA ASN A 122 11.48 -0.24 -34.97
C ASN A 122 11.60 -0.23 -33.45
N ALA A 123 11.39 0.97 -32.88
CA ALA A 123 11.17 1.18 -31.46
C ALA A 123 9.83 0.54 -31.08
N ASP A 124 9.85 -0.77 -30.81
CA ASP A 124 8.71 -1.46 -30.22
C ASP A 124 8.77 -1.26 -28.71
N SER A 125 8.02 -0.26 -28.26
CA SER A 125 7.76 0.01 -26.85
C SER A 125 7.06 -1.19 -26.23
N GLN A 126 7.82 -2.07 -25.59
CA GLN A 126 7.29 -3.10 -24.71
C GLN A 126 6.51 -2.42 -23.58
N THR A 127 5.20 -2.47 -23.72
CA THR A 127 4.24 -2.27 -22.66
C THR A 127 4.46 -3.36 -21.62
N VAL A 128 5.10 -3.00 -20.50
CA VAL A 128 5.17 -3.85 -19.31
C VAL A 128 3.75 -3.98 -18.77
N ASN A 129 3.08 -5.05 -19.19
CA ASN A 129 1.77 -5.43 -18.73
C ASN A 129 1.96 -6.01 -17.32
N PHE A 130 1.82 -5.17 -16.30
CA PHE A 130 1.70 -5.64 -14.92
C PHE A 130 0.31 -6.27 -14.78
N PRO A 131 0.19 -7.60 -14.58
CA PRO A 131 -1.07 -8.13 -14.10
C PRO A 131 -1.31 -7.50 -12.73
N LEU A 132 -2.30 -6.61 -12.65
CA LEU A 132 -2.98 -6.30 -11.40
C LEU A 132 -3.63 -7.60 -10.96
N ASP A 133 -2.88 -8.43 -10.24
CA ASP A 133 -3.45 -9.49 -9.45
C ASP A 133 -4.42 -8.81 -8.48
N VAL A 134 -5.70 -9.08 -8.73
CA VAL A 134 -6.80 -8.70 -7.88
C VAL A 134 -6.52 -9.34 -6.53
N VAL A 135 -6.03 -8.53 -5.59
CA VAL A 135 -5.99 -8.88 -4.17
C VAL A 135 -7.45 -9.01 -3.75
N ARG A 136 -8.00 -10.22 -3.89
CA ARG A 136 -9.22 -10.64 -3.20
C ARG A 136 -8.87 -10.66 -1.73
N LEU A 137 -9.21 -9.58 -1.04
CA LEU A 137 -9.31 -9.56 0.42
C LEU A 137 -10.31 -10.67 0.78
N GLN A 138 -9.77 -11.78 1.28
CA GLN A 138 -10.57 -12.90 1.77
C GLN A 138 -11.42 -12.36 2.92
N GLY A 139 -12.74 -12.34 2.70
CA GLY A 139 -13.74 -11.82 3.62
C GLY A 139 -13.56 -12.43 5.01
N GLY A 140 -12.96 -11.64 5.89
CA GLY A 140 -12.84 -11.87 7.32
C GLY A 140 -13.13 -10.58 8.08
N GLY A 141 -14.00 -9.73 7.54
CA GLY A 141 -14.55 -8.61 8.28
C GLY A 141 -15.49 -9.15 9.35
N THR A 142 -15.16 -8.92 10.62
CA THR A 142 -16.13 -9.09 11.71
C THR A 142 -17.40 -8.31 11.36
N PRO A 143 -18.60 -8.90 11.45
CA PRO A 143 -19.82 -8.12 11.30
C PRO A 143 -19.78 -7.01 12.35
N LEU A 144 -19.77 -5.76 11.88
CA LEU A 144 -20.05 -4.62 12.74
C LEU A 144 -21.51 -4.79 13.17
N ASN A 145 -21.69 -5.36 14.36
CA ASN A 145 -22.98 -5.39 15.02
C ASN A 145 -23.32 -3.94 15.42
N SER A 146 -24.12 -3.30 14.59
CA SER A 146 -24.60 -1.93 14.79
C SER A 146 -25.66 -1.80 15.89
N GLU A 147 -26.04 -2.89 16.59
CA GLU A 147 -27.01 -2.83 17.70
C GLU A 147 -26.40 -2.40 19.05
N ALA A 148 -25.08 -2.30 19.19
CA ALA A 148 -24.46 -1.88 20.46
C ALA A 148 -24.37 -0.35 20.66
N VAL A 149 -24.87 0.46 19.72
CA VAL A 149 -24.98 1.92 19.88
C VAL A 149 -26.44 2.31 20.12
N GLN A 150 -27.09 1.64 21.07
CA GLN A 150 -28.30 2.17 21.68
C GLN A 150 -27.83 3.07 22.84
N ARG A 151 -27.81 4.38 22.59
CA ARG A 151 -27.63 5.39 23.64
C ARG A 151 -28.70 5.18 24.70
N ASP A 152 -28.29 4.74 25.88
CA ASP A 152 -29.06 4.95 27.09
C ASP A 152 -29.16 6.45 27.34
N ASN A 153 -30.32 7.02 26.96
CA ASN A 153 -30.75 8.35 27.37
C ASN A 153 -31.26 8.30 28.82
N SER A 154 -30.43 7.83 29.76
CA SER A 154 -30.71 8.01 31.18
C SER A 154 -30.34 9.43 31.58
N THR A 155 -31.38 10.24 31.73
CA THR A 155 -31.38 11.58 32.30
C THR A 155 -30.64 11.56 33.65
N PRO A 156 -29.64 12.42 33.89
CA PRO A 156 -29.03 12.52 35.21
C PRO A 156 -30.08 13.12 36.16
N LYS A 157 -30.55 12.30 37.10
CA LYS A 157 -31.27 12.77 38.27
C LYS A 157 -30.35 13.67 39.08
N ASP A 158 -30.71 14.94 39.07
CA ASP A 158 -30.48 15.93 40.09
C ASP A 158 -30.53 15.27 41.49
N SER A 159 -29.38 15.23 42.16
CA SER A 159 -29.30 14.80 43.55
C SER A 159 -28.17 15.57 44.24
N THR A 160 -28.62 16.38 45.18
CA THR A 160 -27.94 16.73 46.42
C THR A 160 -26.84 17.80 46.33
N ARG A 161 -27.32 19.05 46.27
CA ARG A 161 -26.76 20.13 47.10
C ARG A 161 -26.92 19.70 48.56
N ASP A 162 -25.82 19.42 49.24
CA ASP A 162 -25.79 19.31 50.69
C ASP A 162 -24.39 19.66 51.22
N PHE A 163 -24.40 20.65 52.12
CA PHE A 163 -23.44 21.00 53.17
C PHE A 163 -22.00 21.41 52.82
N LEU A 164 -21.79 22.72 52.75
CA LEU A 164 -20.54 23.36 53.19
C LEU A 164 -20.58 23.53 54.73
N PRO A 165 -19.55 23.12 55.47
CA PRO A 165 -19.20 23.78 56.71
C PRO A 165 -18.21 24.91 56.44
N GLU A 166 -18.71 26.09 56.73
CA GLU A 166 -18.03 27.30 57.17
C GLU A 166 -16.83 26.99 58.09
N ASN A 167 -15.64 27.44 57.72
CA ASN A 167 -14.57 27.65 58.69
C ASN A 167 -13.73 28.87 58.30
N VAL A 168 -14.07 29.96 58.98
CA VAL A 168 -13.34 31.23 59.01
C VAL A 168 -12.14 31.04 59.95
N HIS A 169 -10.93 31.17 59.44
CA HIS A 169 -9.76 31.48 60.26
C HIS A 169 -9.17 32.81 59.80
N THR A 170 -9.50 33.86 60.55
CA THR A 170 -8.72 35.09 60.65
C THR A 170 -7.41 34.77 61.35
N VAL A 171 -6.28 35.11 60.72
CA VAL A 171 -4.99 35.25 61.39
C VAL A 171 -4.55 36.69 61.17
N GLU A 172 -4.67 37.50 62.22
CA GLU A 172 -3.89 38.71 62.40
C GLU A 172 -2.41 38.31 62.53
N PHE A 173 -1.51 39.03 61.83
CA PHE A 173 -0.33 39.72 62.37
C PHE A 173 0.29 40.56 61.25
#